data_AF-Q8A4F6-F1
#
_entry.id   AF-Q8A4F6-F1
#
_cell.length_a   1.000
_cell.length_b   1.000
_cell.length_c   1.000
_cell.angle_alpha   90.00
_cell.angle_beta   90.00
_cell.angle_gamma   90.00
#
_symmetry.space_group_name_H-M   'P 1'
#
loop_
_entity.id
_entity.type
_entity.pdbx_description
1 polymer ?
#
loop_
_entity_poly.entity_id
_entity_poly.type
_entity_poly.pdbx_seq_one_letter_code
_entity_poly.pdbx_strand_id
1 'polypeptide(L)'
;MNQNDNRIFRKEDLDWKELETIGIHKEELEKSGDMELLLQGEETETVPLKIRTSALRLTMDATLRITVGTDGKPVMEINGISPEAESEAGG
;
A
#
# COMPACT_ATOMS: atom_id res chain seq x y z
N MET A 1 20.91 5.93 18.71
CA MET A 1 19.70 5.14 18.36
C MET A 1 19.72 4.96 16.86
N ASN A 2 19.92 3.73 16.37
CA ASN A 2 20.04 3.45 14.95
C ASN A 2 18.64 3.13 14.40
N GLN A 3 17.87 4.14 14.00
CA GLN A 3 16.48 3.96 13.56
C GLN A 3 16.34 3.37 12.14
N ASN A 4 17.40 2.73 11.60
CA ASN A 4 17.46 2.30 10.20
C ASN A 4 17.84 0.82 10.00
N ASP A 5 17.99 0.02 11.05
CA ASP A 5 18.62 -1.31 10.92
C ASP A 5 17.69 -2.41 10.34
N ASN A 6 16.37 -2.20 10.30
CA ASN A 6 15.41 -3.24 9.89
C ASN A 6 14.62 -2.92 8.61
N ARG A 7 15.06 -1.94 7.81
CA ARG A 7 14.40 -1.62 6.53
C ARG A 7 14.83 -2.63 5.48
N ILE A 8 13.88 -3.44 5.03
CA ILE A 8 14.05 -4.46 4.00
C ILE A 8 14.03 -3.82 2.60
N PHE A 9 13.21 -2.79 2.43
CA PHE A 9 13.01 -2.09 1.16
C PHE A 9 13.52 -0.65 1.23
N ARG A 10 13.80 -0.08 0.05
CA ARG A 10 14.14 1.34 -0.09
C ARG A 10 13.03 2.05 -0.86
N LYS A 11 12.67 3.24 -0.38
CA LYS A 11 11.66 4.08 -1.04
C LYS A 11 12.06 4.44 -2.47
N GLU A 12 13.36 4.53 -2.76
CA GLU A 12 13.87 4.89 -4.08
C GLU A 12 13.68 3.78 -5.12
N ASP A 13 13.46 2.53 -4.69
CA ASP A 13 13.27 1.38 -5.58
C ASP A 13 11.81 1.23 -6.08
N LEU A 14 10.86 2.00 -5.53
CA LEU A 14 9.46 1.99 -5.93
C LEU A 14 9.17 2.99 -7.06
N ASP A 15 8.30 2.60 -8.00
CA ASP A 15 7.82 3.48 -9.06
C ASP A 15 6.70 4.41 -8.55
N TRP A 16 7.09 5.47 -7.84
CA TRP A 16 6.15 6.46 -7.30
C TRP A 16 5.27 7.08 -8.38
N LYS A 17 5.79 7.22 -9.61
CA LYS A 17 5.04 7.82 -10.70
C LYS A 17 3.82 6.96 -11.06
N GLU A 18 3.97 5.64 -11.07
CA GLU A 18 2.84 4.73 -11.28
C GLU A 18 1.89 4.72 -10.08
N LEU A 19 2.41 4.68 -8.86
CA LEU A 19 1.62 4.70 -7.63
C LEU A 19 0.74 5.97 -7.51
N GLU A 20 1.27 7.12 -7.89
CA GLU A 20 0.52 8.38 -7.90
C GLU A 20 -0.66 8.37 -8.90
N THR A 21 -0.57 7.59 -9.98
CA THR A 21 -1.67 7.49 -10.97
C THR A 21 -2.91 6.78 -10.43
N ILE A 22 -2.72 5.94 -9.40
CA ILE A 22 -3.78 5.20 -8.72
C ILE A 22 -4.12 5.78 -7.33
N GLY A 23 -3.57 6.96 -7.02
CA GLY A 23 -3.89 7.71 -5.80
C GLY A 23 -3.04 7.36 -4.57
N ILE A 24 -1.90 6.67 -4.75
CA ILE A 24 -0.95 6.39 -3.67
C ILE A 24 0.18 7.43 -3.74
N HIS A 25 0.17 8.37 -2.80
CA HIS A 25 1.16 9.44 -2.75
C HIS A 25 2.20 9.20 -1.66
N LYS A 26 3.47 9.35 -2.03
CA LYS A 26 4.61 9.22 -1.12
C LYS A 26 4.50 10.13 0.10
N GLU A 27 4.13 11.40 -0.10
CA GLU A 27 4.03 12.38 0.98
C GLU A 27 2.92 12.05 1.99
N GLU A 28 1.83 11.43 1.57
CA GLU A 28 0.75 10.99 2.47
C GLU A 28 1.25 9.87 3.38
N LEU A 29 1.94 8.87 2.79
CA LEU A 29 2.54 7.76 3.53
C LEU A 29 3.66 8.21 4.49
N GLU A 30 4.45 9.22 4.11
CA GLU A 30 5.48 9.80 4.99
C GLU A 30 4.83 10.61 6.14
N LYS A 31 3.68 11.24 5.92
CA LYS A 31 2.94 11.99 6.97
C LYS A 31 2.17 11.10 7.93
N SER A 32 1.59 10.00 7.46
CA SER A 32 0.89 9.03 8.31
C SER A 32 1.85 8.16 9.11
N GLY A 33 3.09 8.00 8.65
CA GLY A 33 4.08 7.09 9.23
C GLY A 33 4.06 5.69 8.61
N ASP A 34 3.09 5.41 7.72
CA ASP A 34 2.95 4.14 6.99
C ASP A 34 4.18 3.82 6.14
N MET A 35 4.91 4.84 5.69
CA MET A 35 6.17 4.64 4.96
C MET A 35 7.16 3.76 5.74
N GLU A 36 7.25 3.91 7.05
CA GLU A 36 8.22 3.13 7.84
C GLU A 36 7.80 1.66 7.96
N LEU A 37 6.50 1.38 8.05
CA LEU A 37 5.94 0.03 8.03
C LEU A 37 6.20 -0.64 6.68
N LEU A 38 5.87 0.06 5.60
CA LEU A 38 6.09 -0.41 4.23
C LEU A 38 7.55 -0.79 3.98
N LEU A 39 8.50 0.07 4.38
CA LEU A 39 9.93 -0.19 4.19
C LEU A 39 10.45 -1.36 5.03
N GLN A 40 9.75 -1.74 6.09
CA GLN A 40 10.01 -2.95 6.89
C GLN A 40 9.32 -4.21 6.33
N GLY A 41 8.52 -4.05 5.26
CA GLY A 41 7.70 -5.13 4.70
C GLY A 41 6.43 -5.42 5.51
N GLU A 42 6.08 -4.53 6.43
CA GLU A 42 4.83 -4.59 7.18
C GLU A 42 3.68 -3.97 6.37
N GLU A 43 2.46 -4.35 6.75
CA GLU A 43 1.24 -3.82 6.17
C GLU A 43 0.86 -2.49 6.83
N THR A 44 0.34 -1.55 6.05
CA THR A 44 -0.12 -0.24 6.56
C THR A 44 -1.45 -0.34 7.29
N GLU A 45 -1.84 0.74 7.95
CA GLU A 45 -3.24 0.93 8.30
C GLU A 45 -4.11 1.06 7.03
N THR A 46 -5.43 1.00 7.21
CA THR A 46 -6.39 1.18 6.12
C THR A 46 -6.26 2.58 5.51
N VAL A 47 -5.96 2.63 4.22
CA VAL A 47 -5.88 3.86 3.42
C VAL A 47 -6.98 3.89 2.36
N PRO A 48 -7.64 5.05 2.15
CA PRO A 48 -8.60 5.21 1.08
C PRO A 48 -7.88 5.38 -0.26
N LEU A 49 -8.05 4.44 -1.17
CA LEU A 49 -7.49 4.48 -2.52
C LEU A 49 -8.49 4.98 -3.55
N LYS A 50 -8.00 5.81 -4.48
CA LYS A 50 -8.80 6.38 -5.58
C LYS A 50 -8.18 5.99 -6.91
N ILE A 51 -8.65 4.87 -7.45
CA ILE A 51 -8.21 4.37 -8.76
C ILE A 51 -8.98 5.10 -9.84
N ARG A 52 -8.25 5.81 -10.71
CA ARG A 52 -8.84 6.58 -11.80
C ARG A 52 -8.13 6.28 -13.12
N THR A 53 -8.68 5.33 -13.86
CA THR A 53 -8.27 5.02 -15.23
C THR A 53 -9.33 5.48 -16.22
N SER A 54 -9.06 5.39 -17.53
CA SER A 54 -10.04 5.73 -18.57
C SER A 54 -11.30 4.87 -18.50
N ALA A 55 -11.18 3.64 -18.00
CA ALA A 55 -12.28 2.67 -17.91
C ALA A 55 -12.90 2.59 -16.49
N LEU A 56 -12.16 2.93 -15.44
CA LEU A 56 -12.56 2.70 -14.05
C LEU A 56 -12.40 3.95 -13.19
N ARG A 57 -13.43 4.23 -12.38
CA ARG A 57 -13.36 5.17 -11.27
C ARG A 57 -13.83 4.44 -10.03
N LEU A 58 -12.90 4.12 -9.14
CA LEU A 58 -13.18 3.35 -7.94
C LEU A 58 -12.54 4.02 -6.74
N THR A 59 -13.32 4.18 -5.68
CA THR A 59 -12.82 4.50 -4.36
C THR A 59 -13.01 3.27 -3.50
N MET A 60 -11.94 2.77 -2.88
CA MET A 60 -12.00 1.65 -1.96
C MET A 60 -11.11 1.92 -0.75
N ASP A 61 -11.43 1.31 0.37
CA ASP A 61 -10.49 1.18 1.49
C ASP A 61 -9.57 -0.01 1.21
N ALA A 62 -8.28 0.14 1.48
CA ALA A 62 -7.29 -0.90 1.26
C ALA A 62 -6.16 -0.81 2.27
N THR A 63 -5.44 -1.91 2.48
CA THR A 63 -4.12 -1.88 3.12
C THR A 63 -3.04 -2.03 2.06
N LEU A 64 -1.86 -1.48 2.33
CA LEU A 64 -0.71 -1.49 1.43
C LEU A 64 0.43 -2.30 2.04
N ARG A 65 1.21 -2.99 1.19
CA ARG A 65 2.43 -3.68 1.61
C ARG A 65 3.46 -3.68 0.49
N ILE A 66 4.75 -3.58 0.84
CA ILE A 66 5.81 -3.84 -0.15
C ILE A 66 6.15 -5.32 -0.15
N THR A 67 6.09 -5.95 -1.32
CA THR A 67 6.52 -7.33 -1.52
C THR A 67 7.57 -7.42 -2.62
N VAL A 68 8.23 -8.56 -2.74
CA VAL A 68 9.15 -8.83 -3.86
C VAL A 68 8.36 -9.44 -5.01
N GLY A 69 8.30 -8.74 -6.13
CA GLY A 69 7.66 -9.20 -7.36
C GLY A 69 8.39 -10.38 -8.00
N THR A 70 7.79 -10.95 -9.05
CA THR A 70 8.34 -12.12 -9.75
C THR A 70 9.71 -11.87 -10.39
N ASP A 71 10.03 -10.61 -10.69
CA ASP A 71 11.31 -10.17 -11.23
C ASP A 71 12.35 -9.81 -10.15
N GLY A 72 12.02 -10.03 -8.87
CA GLY A 72 12.90 -9.77 -7.74
C GLY A 72 12.93 -8.30 -7.29
N LYS A 73 12.11 -7.43 -7.88
CA LYS A 73 12.02 -6.01 -7.51
C LYS A 73 10.90 -5.76 -6.50
N PRO A 74 11.04 -4.73 -5.64
CA PRO A 74 9.96 -4.34 -4.75
C PRO A 74 8.76 -3.81 -5.53
N VAL A 75 7.57 -4.30 -5.18
CA VAL A 75 6.29 -3.88 -5.75
C VAL A 75 5.33 -3.51 -4.62
N MET A 76 4.43 -2.57 -4.88
CA MET A 76 3.35 -2.24 -3.97
C MET A 76 2.18 -3.21 -4.18
N GLU A 77 1.89 -4.00 -3.17
CA GLU A 77 0.69 -4.81 -3.09
C GLU A 77 -0.44 -3.99 -2.49
N ILE A 78 -1.64 -4.10 -3.09
CA ILE A 78 -2.84 -3.39 -2.68
C ILE A 78 -3.88 -4.43 -2.28
N ASN A 79 -4.21 -4.47 -1.00
CA ASN A 79 -5.17 -5.39 -0.43
C ASN A 79 -6.49 -4.66 -0.19
N GLY A 80 -7.42 -4.78 -1.14
CA GLY A 80 -8.72 -4.10 -1.07
C GLY A 80 -9.62 -4.69 0.02
N ILE A 81 -10.21 -3.82 0.84
CA ILE A 81 -11.19 -4.18 1.86
C ILE A 81 -12.57 -4.07 1.21
N SER A 82 -13.24 -5.21 1.05
CA SER A 82 -14.63 -5.24 0.61
C SER A 82 -15.56 -5.12 1.81
N PRO A 83 -16.67 -4.36 1.72
CA PRO A 83 -17.65 -4.25 2.80
C PRO A 83 -18.39 -5.58 3.10
N GLU A 84 -18.18 -6.65 2.32
CA GLU A 84 -18.82 -7.96 2.49
C GLU A 84 -18.09 -8.89 3.47
N ALA A 85 -17.85 -8.41 4.70
CA ALA A 85 -17.48 -9.28 5.82
C ALA A 85 -18.47 -9.19 7.00
N GLU A 86 -19.75 -8.89 6.71
CA GLU A 86 -20.87 -9.11 7.63
C GLU A 86 -21.93 -10.03 6.99
N SER A 87 -21.59 -11.30 6.82
CA SER A 87 -22.55 -12.41 6.82
C SER A 87 -21.76 -13.70 6.82
N GLU A 88 -21.54 -14.28 8.00
CA GLU A 88 -21.72 -15.72 8.31
C GLU A 88 -21.57 -15.92 9.83
N ALA A 89 -22.46 -15.30 10.61
CA ALA A 89 -22.78 -15.75 11.97
C ALA A 89 -24.29 -15.96 12.07
N GLY A 90 -24.80 -16.80 11.16
CA GLY A 90 -26.10 -17.43 11.29
C GLY A 90 -25.87 -18.92 11.53
N GLY A 91 -26.05 -19.35 12.78
CA GLY A 91 -26.03 -20.74 13.22
C GLY A 91 -26.77 -20.86 14.54
#